data_AF-A0A2S8A9C4-F1
#
_entry.id   AF-A0A2S8A9C4-F1
#
_cell.length_a   1.000
_cell.length_b   1.000
_cell.length_c   1.000
_cell.angle_alpha   90.00
_cell.angle_beta   90.00
_cell.angle_gamma   90.00
#
_symmetry.space_group_name_H-M   'P 1'
#
loop_
_entity.id
_entity.type
_entity.pdbx_description
1 polymer ?
#
loop_
_entity_poly.entity_id
_entity_poly.type
_entity_poly.pdbx_seq_one_letter_code
_entity_poly.pdbx_strand_id
1 'polypeptide(L)' 'MRLNYKSISGIIGMGYFVIGILIILYNKFFIDLEPKWARILGILFIVYGGFRFYRAIKYIRENG' A
#
# COMPACT_ATOMS: atom_id res chain seq x y z
N MET A 1 -8.79 -25.18 6.66
CA MET A 1 -8.68 -23.70 6.52
C MET A 1 -7.68 -23.40 5.40
N ARG A 2 -8.13 -23.28 4.15
CA ARG A 2 -7.22 -22.94 3.03
C ARG A 2 -6.79 -21.50 3.22
N LEU A 3 -5.56 -21.28 3.69
CA LEU A 3 -4.88 -19.99 3.64
C LEU A 3 -4.66 -19.64 2.16
N ASN A 4 -5.73 -19.14 1.55
CA ASN A 4 -5.77 -18.76 0.16
C ASN A 4 -5.05 -17.40 0.08
N TYR A 5 -4.13 -17.23 -0.87
CA TYR A 5 -3.33 -16.04 -1.23
C TYR A 5 -4.06 -14.66 -1.24
N LYS A 6 -5.37 -14.64 -0.96
CA LYS A 6 -6.31 -13.52 -1.04
C LYS A 6 -6.45 -12.73 0.26
N SER A 7 -6.31 -13.34 1.43
CA SER A 7 -6.25 -12.58 2.71
C SER A 7 -4.91 -11.87 2.87
N ILE A 8 -3.87 -12.43 2.26
CA ILE A 8 -2.52 -11.86 2.24
C ILE A 8 -2.47 -10.58 1.38
N SER A 9 -3.22 -10.50 0.28
CA SER A 9 -3.20 -9.32 -0.60
C SER A 9 -3.83 -8.07 0.02
N GLY A 10 -4.85 -8.23 0.87
CA GLY A 10 -5.45 -7.14 1.63
C GLY A 10 -4.52 -6.59 2.72
N ILE A 11 -3.86 -7.47 3.48
CA ILE A 11 -2.87 -7.10 4.50
C ILE A 11 -1.66 -6.42 3.87
N ILE A 12 -1.16 -6.95 2.75
CA ILE A 12 -0.07 -6.33 1.98
C ILE A 12 -0.48 -4.93 1.45
N GLY A 13 -1.74 -4.75 1.04
CA GLY A 13 -2.26 -3.45 0.62
C GLY A 13 -2.19 -2.39 1.73
N MET A 14 -2.53 -2.75 2.96
CA MET A 14 -2.34 -1.88 4.13
C MET A 14 -0.87 -1.57 4.39
N GLY A 15 0.03 -2.54 4.22
CA GLY A 15 1.48 -2.33 4.36
C GLY A 15 2.00 -1.22 3.43
N TYR A 16 1.59 -1.22 2.16
CA TYR A 16 1.97 -0.17 1.22
C TYR A 16 1.43 1.22 1.58
N PHE A 17 0.24 1.28 2.18
CA PHE A 17 -0.36 2.53 2.63
C PHE A 17 0.41 3.11 3.83
N VAL A 18 0.75 2.28 4.81
CA VAL A 18 1.57 2.67 5.97
C VAL A 18 2.95 3.13 5.53
N ILE A 19 3.61 2.36 4.64
CA ILE A 19 4.90 2.73 4.07
C ILE A 19 4.83 4.09 3.36
N GLY A 20 3.81 4.33 2.54
CA GLY A 20 3.64 5.60 1.84
C GLY A 20 3.49 6.79 2.78
N ILE A 21 2.75 6.64 3.89
CA ILE A 21 2.62 7.68 4.92
C ILE A 21 3.95 7.92 5.63
N LEU A 22 4.68 6.87 5.99
CA LEU A 22 5.97 6.98 6.67
C LEU A 22 7.01 7.69 5.78
N ILE A 23 7.04 7.42 4.48
CA ILE A 23 7.94 8.11 3.54
C ILE A 23 7.69 9.62 3.54
N ILE A 24 6.43 10.06 3.57
CA ILE A 24 6.07 11.48 3.55
C ILE A 24 6.43 12.15 4.89
N LEU A 25 6.15 11.48 6.01
CA LEU A 25 6.41 12.03 7.34
C LEU A 25 7.91 12.18 7.64
N TYR A 26 8.69 11.14 7.30
CA TYR A 26 10.11 11.09 7.64
C TYR A 26 11.02 11.57 6.51
N ASN A 27 10.48 11.84 5.31
CA ASN A 27 11.24 12.09 4.08
C ASN A 27 12.38 11.08 3.84
N LYS A 28 12.18 9.86 4.33
CA LYS A 28 13.15 8.76 4.30
C LYS A 28 12.44 7.51 3.86
N PHE A 29 13.11 6.74 3.02
CA PHE A 29 12.69 5.38 2.69
C PHE A 29 13.77 4.39 3.12
N PHE A 30 14.73 4.12 2.25
CA PHE A 30 15.99 3.44 2.58
C PHE A 30 17.19 4.40 2.65
N ILE A 31 17.02 5.57 2.04
CA ILE A 31 17.97 6.67 2.04
C ILE A 31 17.21 7.95 2.41
N ASP A 32 17.95 9.02 2.71
CA ASP A 32 17.38 10.36 2.80
C ASP A 32 16.88 10.80 1.42
N LEU A 33 15.61 11.20 1.34
CA LEU A 33 15.03 11.75 0.13
C LEU A 33 14.81 13.23 0.31
N GLU A 34 15.05 14.01 -0.76
CA GLU A 34 14.54 15.37 -0.76
C GLU A 34 13.01 15.36 -0.62
N PRO A 35 12.43 16.37 0.05
CA PRO A 35 11.00 16.43 0.33
C PRO A 35 10.13 16.26 -0.93
N LYS A 36 10.62 16.75 -2.08
CA LYS A 36 9.94 16.63 -3.38
C LYS A 36 9.79 15.17 -3.79
N TRP A 37 10.86 14.39 -3.73
CA TRP A 37 10.88 12.98 -4.15
C TRP A 37 10.15 12.09 -3.14
N ALA A 38 10.29 12.37 -1.84
CA ALA A 38 9.57 11.67 -0.78
C ALA A 38 8.05 11.81 -0.96
N ARG A 39 7.57 13.00 -1.30
CA ARG A 39 6.14 13.25 -1.52
C ARG A 39 5.60 12.50 -2.73
N ILE A 40 6.34 12.48 -3.84
CA ILE A 40 5.96 11.74 -5.06
C ILE A 40 5.90 10.23 -4.79
N LEU A 41 6.94 9.68 -4.16
CA LEU A 41 6.99 8.26 -3.82
C LEU A 41 5.89 7.87 -2.82
N GLY A 42 5.70 8.68 -1.78
CA GLY A 42 4.65 8.45 -0.80
C GLY A 42 3.26 8.45 -1.41
N ILE A 43 2.95 9.40 -2.29
CA ILE A 43 1.69 9.45 -3.03
C ILE A 43 1.53 8.19 -3.90
N LEU A 44 2.57 7.76 -4.62
CA LEU A 44 2.54 6.53 -5.41
C LEU A 44 2.22 5.30 -4.55
N PHE A 45 2.86 5.18 -3.38
CA PHE A 45 2.61 4.08 -2.45
C PHE A 45 1.17 4.10 -1.88
N ILE A 46 0.65 5.27 -1.55
CA ILE A 46 -0.71 5.48 -1.08
C ILE A 46 -1.73 5.10 -2.16
N VAL A 47 -1.54 5.58 -3.40
CA VAL A 47 -2.42 5.29 -4.54
C VAL A 47 -2.39 3.79 -4.87
N TYR A 48 -1.20 3.19 -4.92
CA TYR A 48 -1.05 1.76 -5.19
C TYR A 48 -1.62 0.88 -4.07
N GLY A 49 -1.41 1.26 -2.81
CA GLY A 49 -2.00 0.62 -1.63
C GLY A 49 -3.52 0.66 -1.67
N GLY A 50 -4.09 1.82 -2.02
CA GLY A 50 -5.53 1.99 -2.24
C GLY A 50 -6.07 1.11 -3.37
N PHE A 51 -5.37 1.04 -4.50
CA PHE A 51 -5.76 0.18 -5.62
C PHE A 51 -5.75 -1.32 -5.24
N ARG A 52 -4.73 -1.75 -4.48
CA ARG A 52 -4.63 -3.11 -3.95
C ARG A 52 -5.79 -3.44 -3.01
N PHE A 53 -6.15 -2.50 -2.14
CA PHE A 53 -7.28 -2.64 -1.23
C PHE A 53 -8.62 -2.72 -1.98
N TYR A 54 -8.85 -1.84 -2.95
CA TYR A 54 -10.02 -1.90 -3.84
C TYR A 54 -10.13 -3.25 -4.56
N ARG A 55 -9.01 -3.74 -5.13
CA ARG A 55 -8.97 -5.05 -5.79
C ARG A 55 -9.34 -6.19 -4.84
N ALA A 56 -8.87 -6.13 -3.59
CA ALA A 56 -9.22 -7.13 -2.59
C ALA A 56 -10.71 -7.11 -2.27
N ILE A 57 -11.31 -5.93 -2.07
CA ILE A 57 -12.75 -5.77 -1.82
C ILE A 57 -13.57 -6.27 -3.01
N LYS A 58 -13.24 -5.86 -4.24
CA LYS A 58 -13.94 -6.29 -5.46
C LYS A 58 -13.92 -7.82 -5.58
N TYR A 59 -12.78 -8.43 -5.29
CA TYR A 59 -12.63 -9.88 -5.35
C TYR A 59 -13.49 -10.61 -4.31
N ILE A 60 -13.58 -10.09 -3.08
CA ILE A 60 -14.47 -10.63 -2.03
C ILE A 60 -15.93 -10.55 -2.48
N ARG A 61 -16.33 -9.47 -3.16
CA ARG A 61 -17.69 -9.29 -3.66
C ARG A 61 -18.04 -10.19 -4.86
N GLU A 62 -17.06 -10.56 -5.69
CA GLU A 62 -17.26 -11.43 -6.87
C GLU A 62 -17.15 -12.93 -6.56
N ASN A 63 -16.53 -13.33 -5.43
CA ASN A 63 -16.30 -14.74 -5.08
C ASN A 63 -16.89 -15.15 -3.71
N GLY A 64 -17.62 -14.25 -3.06
CA GLY A 64 -18.47 -14.54 -1.89
C GLY A 64 -19.92 -14.60 -2.33
#